data_AF-A0A6I3U5L1-F1
#
_entry.id   AF-A0A6I3U5L1-F1
#
_cell.length_a   1.000
_cell.length_b   1.000
_cell.length_c   1.000
_cell.angle_alpha   90.00
_cell.angle_beta   90.00
_cell.angle_gamma   90.00
#
_symmetry.space_group_name_H-M   'P 1'
#
loop_
_entity.id
_entity.type
_entity.pdbx_description
1 polymer ?
#
loop_
_entity_poly.entity_id
_entity_poly.type
_entity_poly.pdbx_seq_one_letter_code
_entity_poly.pdbx_strand_id
1 'polypeptide(L)'
;NMLEDFGISAFTHETTHINDRMAYLGGHGHRPGTDLEAYAQGMLQTPDKSTSNGEYGALGINMAYHRQNDGNQWYNPDPDKLQSREQIDHYMKNYNDALMMLDHLE
;
A
#
# COMPACT_ATOMS: atom_id res chain seq x y z
N ASN A 1 -3.79 -11.68 -16.27
CA ASN A 1 -2.65 -12.64 -16.20
C ASN A 1 -1.81 -12.32 -14.95
N MET A 2 -1.07 -13.26 -14.37
CA MET A 2 -0.23 -13.00 -13.18
C MET A 2 0.81 -11.91 -13.44
N LEU A 3 1.37 -11.88 -14.65
CA LEU A 3 2.39 -10.90 -15.05
C LEU A 3 1.83 -9.53 -15.48
N GLU A 4 0.51 -9.34 -15.44
CA GLU A 4 -0.12 -8.04 -15.69
C GLU A 4 -0.27 -7.27 -14.39
N ASP A 5 -0.55 -5.96 -14.47
CA ASP A 5 -0.65 -5.08 -13.31
C ASP A 5 -1.62 -5.63 -12.24
N PHE A 6 -2.79 -6.10 -12.65
CA PHE A 6 -3.74 -6.75 -11.74
C PHE A 6 -3.13 -7.94 -11.00
N GLY A 7 -2.40 -8.79 -11.72
CA GLY A 7 -1.77 -9.98 -11.16
C GLY A 7 -0.68 -9.64 -10.14
N ILE A 8 0.07 -8.56 -10.36
CA ILE A 8 1.07 -8.05 -9.41
C ILE A 8 0.38 -7.48 -8.16
N SER A 9 -0.68 -6.68 -8.32
CA SER A 9 -1.45 -6.17 -7.18
C SER A 9 -2.03 -7.32 -6.36
N ALA A 10 -2.71 -8.27 -7.02
CA ALA A 10 -3.25 -9.47 -6.37
C ALA A 10 -2.14 -10.29 -5.69
N PHE A 11 -0.95 -10.40 -6.30
CA PHE A 11 0.18 -11.06 -5.65
C PHE A 11 0.57 -10.39 -4.33
N THR A 12 0.60 -9.05 -4.27
CA THR A 12 0.90 -8.34 -2.99
C THR A 12 -0.20 -8.52 -1.95
N HIS A 13 -1.45 -8.62 -2.38
CA HIS A 13 -2.61 -8.93 -1.53
C HIS A 13 -2.47 -10.32 -0.90
N GLU A 14 -2.29 -11.36 -1.72
CA GLU A 14 -2.15 -12.73 -1.22
C GLU A 14 -0.88 -12.91 -0.37
N THR A 15 0.20 -12.21 -0.72
CA THR A 15 1.43 -12.19 0.08
C THR A 15 1.20 -11.60 1.46
N THR A 16 0.30 -10.61 1.58
CA THR A 16 -0.10 -10.06 2.88
C THR A 16 -0.80 -11.11 3.73
N HIS A 17 -1.78 -11.83 3.19
CA HIS A 17 -2.49 -12.90 3.92
C HIS A 17 -1.59 -14.03 4.41
N ILE A 18 -0.47 -14.26 3.72
CA ILE A 18 0.54 -15.25 4.12
C ILE A 18 1.43 -14.66 5.23
N ASN A 19 1.91 -13.43 5.05
CA ASN A 19 2.94 -12.83 5.89
C ASN A 19 2.41 -12.10 7.12
N ASP A 20 1.15 -11.71 7.17
CA ASP A 20 0.54 -11.10 8.36
C ASP A 20 0.45 -12.09 9.53
N ARG A 21 0.49 -13.40 9.25
CA ARG A 21 0.56 -14.48 10.25
C ARG A 21 1.95 -14.73 10.80
N MET A 22 3.01 -14.21 10.16
CA MET A 22 4.39 -14.62 10.46
C MET A 22 5.40 -13.47 10.57
N ALA A 23 5.25 -12.40 9.80
CA ALA A 23 6.29 -11.38 9.59
C ALA A 23 5.79 -9.94 9.73
N TYR A 24 4.64 -9.58 9.14
CA TYR A 24 4.25 -8.16 9.01
C TYR A 24 3.74 -7.53 10.32
N LEU A 25 3.22 -8.33 11.25
CA LEU A 25 2.61 -7.83 12.49
C LEU A 25 3.54 -7.89 13.71
N GLY A 26 4.86 -7.86 13.49
CA GLY A 26 5.85 -7.84 14.56
C GLY A 26 5.86 -9.10 15.43
N GLY A 27 5.43 -10.24 14.87
CA GLY A 27 5.33 -11.52 15.58
C GLY A 27 4.03 -11.72 16.36
N HIS A 28 3.08 -10.78 16.27
CA HIS A 28 1.75 -10.92 16.83
C HIS A 28 0.76 -11.42 15.76
N GLY A 29 -0.33 -12.05 16.19
CA GLY A 29 -1.44 -12.37 15.30
C GLY A 29 -2.33 -11.16 15.02
N HIS A 30 -3.36 -11.38 14.21
CA HIS A 30 -4.36 -10.36 13.90
C HIS A 30 -5.07 -9.84 15.15
N ARG A 31 -5.43 -8.55 15.12
CA ARG A 31 -6.32 -7.96 16.11
C ARG A 31 -7.70 -8.64 16.06
N PRO A 32 -8.23 -9.18 17.18
CA PRO A 32 -9.56 -9.78 17.21
C PRO A 32 -10.64 -8.82 16.71
N GLY A 33 -11.57 -9.34 15.90
CA GLY A 33 -12.65 -8.54 15.30
C GLY A 33 -12.23 -7.70 14.09
N THR A 34 -11.00 -7.86 13.58
CA THR A 34 -10.56 -7.24 12.32
C THR A 34 -10.60 -8.29 11.21
N ASP A 35 -11.17 -7.93 10.05
CA ASP A 35 -11.17 -8.79 8.87
C ASP A 35 -9.74 -8.98 8.34
N LEU A 36 -9.42 -10.18 7.84
CA LEU A 36 -8.14 -10.46 7.19
C LEU A 36 -7.94 -9.54 5.99
N GLU A 37 -9.01 -9.30 5.23
CA GLU A 37 -8.98 -8.44 4.04
C GLU A 37 -8.62 -7.00 4.36
N ALA A 38 -8.88 -6.54 5.60
CA ALA A 38 -8.52 -5.20 6.04
C ALA A 38 -6.99 -4.99 6.07
N TYR A 39 -6.21 -6.05 6.29
CA TYR A 39 -4.74 -5.96 6.26
C TYR A 39 -4.19 -5.90 4.83
N ALA A 40 -4.85 -6.57 3.88
CA ALA A 40 -4.46 -6.50 2.47
C ALA A 40 -5.08 -5.25 1.80
N GLN A 41 -6.37 -5.28 1.48
CA GLN A 41 -7.07 -4.26 0.67
C GLN A 41 -7.02 -2.85 1.27
N GLY A 42 -6.93 -2.74 2.60
CA GLY A 42 -6.92 -1.46 3.31
C GLY A 42 -5.55 -0.97 3.76
N MET A 43 -4.49 -1.77 3.66
CA MET A 43 -3.18 -1.41 4.21
C MET A 43 -1.98 -1.85 3.36
N LEU A 44 -1.80 -3.16 3.13
CA LEU A 44 -0.56 -3.74 2.61
C LEU A 44 -0.69 -4.34 1.21
N GLN A 45 -1.77 -4.04 0.49
CA GLN A 45 -1.85 -4.28 -0.95
C GLN A 45 -1.26 -3.09 -1.70
N THR A 46 -0.45 -3.37 -2.73
CA THR A 46 -0.01 -2.33 -3.67
C THR A 46 -1.20 -1.83 -4.48
N PRO A 47 -1.55 -0.53 -4.44
CA PRO A 47 -2.70 -0.02 -5.17
C PRO A 47 -2.47 -0.03 -6.68
N ASP A 48 -3.48 -0.42 -7.45
CA ASP A 48 -3.43 -0.38 -8.91
C ASP A 48 -4.77 -0.05 -9.56
N LYS A 49 -4.76 0.67 -10.68
CA LYS A 49 -5.99 1.08 -11.40
C LYS A 49 -6.82 -0.09 -11.92
N SER A 50 -6.20 -1.25 -12.10
CA SER A 50 -6.89 -2.45 -12.57
C SER A 50 -7.69 -3.17 -11.48
N THR A 51 -7.56 -2.77 -10.20
CA THR A 51 -8.34 -3.35 -9.11
C THR A 51 -9.71 -2.69 -8.99
N SER A 52 -10.70 -3.45 -8.53
CA SER A 52 -12.09 -3.01 -8.48
C SER A 52 -12.61 -2.68 -7.08
N ASN A 53 -11.83 -2.91 -6.02
CA ASN A 53 -12.30 -2.79 -4.64
C ASN A 53 -11.95 -1.43 -4.01
N GLY A 54 -11.66 -0.42 -4.84
CA GLY A 54 -11.39 0.94 -4.38
C GLY A 54 -10.00 1.15 -3.79
N GLU A 55 -9.07 0.22 -4.01
CA GLU A 55 -7.69 0.34 -3.51
C GLU A 55 -6.96 1.51 -4.17
N TYR A 56 -7.18 1.70 -5.48
CA TYR A 56 -6.65 2.86 -6.19
C TYR A 56 -7.41 4.14 -5.80
N GLY A 57 -6.69 5.03 -5.15
CA GLY A 57 -7.22 6.26 -4.57
C GLY A 57 -7.36 6.26 -3.06
N ALA A 58 -7.30 5.09 -2.43
CA ALA A 58 -7.16 5.01 -0.99
C ALA A 58 -5.72 5.35 -0.57
N LEU A 59 -5.56 5.67 0.72
CA LEU A 59 -4.25 5.75 1.36
C LEU A 59 -3.54 4.40 1.20
N GLY A 60 -2.33 4.41 0.63
CA GLY A 60 -1.59 3.18 0.36
C GLY A 60 -0.14 3.44 -0.03
N ILE A 61 0.57 2.35 -0.30
CA ILE A 61 1.99 2.36 -0.65
C ILE A 61 2.23 1.40 -1.80
N ASN A 62 3.01 1.84 -2.80
CA ASN A 62 3.43 0.96 -3.88
C ASN A 62 4.68 0.18 -3.45
N MET A 63 4.56 -1.15 -3.42
CA MET A 63 5.64 -2.05 -2.99
C MET A 63 6.20 -2.89 -4.13
N ALA A 64 5.67 -2.75 -5.36
CA ALA A 64 5.96 -3.69 -6.44
C ALA A 64 6.32 -3.04 -7.78
N TYR A 65 5.76 -1.88 -8.11
CA TYR A 65 5.91 -1.30 -9.45
C TYR A 65 7.06 -0.31 -9.54
N HIS A 66 7.87 -0.43 -10.59
CA HIS A 66 8.76 0.64 -11.03
C HIS A 66 8.06 1.45 -12.12
N ARG A 67 7.70 2.68 -11.79
CA ARG A 67 7.00 3.62 -12.68
C ARG A 67 7.83 4.88 -12.85
N GLN A 68 7.63 5.56 -13.98
CA GLN A 68 8.22 6.88 -14.16
C GLN A 68 7.59 7.86 -13.18
N ASN A 69 8.41 8.78 -12.66
CA ASN A 69 7.94 9.88 -11.83
C ASN A 69 7.57 11.07 -12.72
N ASP A 70 6.41 10.99 -13.37
CA ASP A 70 5.89 11.97 -14.34
C ASP A 70 4.83 12.92 -13.75
N GLY A 71 4.58 12.83 -12.44
CA GLY A 71 3.56 13.62 -11.74
C GLY A 71 2.14 13.05 -11.83
N ASN A 72 1.91 11.93 -12.53
CA ASN A 72 0.59 11.31 -12.65
C ASN A 72 0.35 10.16 -11.65
N GLN A 73 1.28 9.95 -10.72
CA GLN A 73 1.18 8.91 -9.70
C GLN A 73 0.71 9.48 -8.37
N TRP A 74 -0.18 8.75 -7.70
CA TRP A 74 -0.66 9.11 -6.36
C TRP A 74 0.21 8.47 -5.25
N TYR A 75 1.04 7.49 -5.62
CA TYR A 75 1.88 6.69 -4.73
C TYR A 75 3.36 6.84 -5.10
N ASN A 76 4.25 6.35 -4.24
CA ASN A 76 5.68 6.29 -4.55
C ASN A 76 5.92 5.55 -5.88
N PRO A 77 6.69 6.11 -6.82
CA PRO A 77 6.85 5.53 -8.15
C PRO A 77 7.81 4.34 -8.17
N ASP A 78 8.61 4.16 -7.12
CA ASP A 78 9.70 3.20 -7.05
C ASP A 78 9.84 2.67 -5.61
N PRO A 79 9.56 1.38 -5.35
CA PRO A 79 9.66 0.80 -4.01
C PRO A 79 11.10 0.74 -3.51
N ASP A 80 12.10 0.67 -4.40
CA ASP A 80 13.51 0.57 -4.02
C ASP A 80 14.03 1.82 -3.31
N LYS A 81 13.26 2.91 -3.33
CA LYS A 81 13.58 4.18 -2.64
C LYS A 81 13.15 4.19 -1.17
N LEU A 82 12.36 3.21 -0.72
CA LEU A 82 11.87 3.08 0.64
C LEU A 82 12.54 1.87 1.31
N GLN A 83 13.80 2.03 1.71
CA GLN A 83 14.68 0.95 2.18
C GLN A 83 14.76 0.84 3.70
N SER A 84 14.25 1.82 4.44
CA SER A 84 14.23 1.80 5.90
C SER A 84 12.87 2.16 6.48
N ARG A 85 12.66 1.79 7.74
CA ARG A 85 11.47 2.17 8.50
C ARG A 85 11.30 3.68 8.56
N GLU A 86 12.40 4.42 8.75
CA GLU A 86 12.40 5.88 8.82
C GLU A 86 12.00 6.52 7.49
N GLN A 87 12.40 5.93 6.36
CA GLN A 87 12.00 6.40 5.04
C GLN A 87 10.51 6.16 4.77
N ILE A 88 9.99 4.99 5.17
CA ILE A 88 8.56 4.68 5.08
C ILE A 88 7.75 5.63 5.99
N ASP A 89 8.20 5.84 7.24
CA ASP A 89 7.56 6.74 8.19
C ASP A 89 7.50 8.18 7.66
N HIS A 90 8.63 8.69 7.17
CA HIS A 90 8.69 10.02 6.58
C HIS A 90 7.81 10.16 5.34
N TYR A 91 7.78 9.15 4.47
CA TYR A 91 6.88 9.13 3.30
C TYR A 91 5.41 9.18 3.71
N MET A 92 4.98 8.28 4.60
CA MET A 92 3.59 8.19 5.05
C MET A 92 3.16 9.43 5.83
N LYS A 93 4.05 10.03 6.61
CA LYS A 93 3.80 11.29 7.30
C LYS A 93 3.52 12.42 6.30
N ASN A 94 4.42 12.63 5.33
CA ASN A 94 4.23 13.69 4.34
C ASN A 94 2.98 13.47 3.46
N TYR A 95 2.67 12.21 3.15
CA TYR A 95 1.44 11.87 2.43
C TYR A 95 0.20 12.28 3.24
N ASN A 96 0.13 11.90 4.52
CA ASN A 96 -0.98 12.29 5.39
C ASN A 96 -1.02 13.81 5.64
N ASP A 97 0.12 14.47 5.85
CA ASP A 97 0.18 15.93 6.03
C ASP A 97 -0.40 16.66 4.81
N ALA A 98 -0.11 16.19 3.59
CA ALA A 98 -0.69 16.75 2.37
C ALA A 98 -2.20 16.54 2.30
N LEU A 99 -2.70 15.35 2.64
CA LEU A 99 -4.13 15.06 2.66
C LEU A 99 -4.86 15.91 3.72
N MET A 100 -4.30 16.01 4.93
CA MET A 100 -4.87 16.82 6.02
C MET A 100 -4.88 18.32 5.69
N MET A 101 -3.85 18.82 4.99
CA MET A 101 -3.83 20.20 4.53
C MET A 101 -4.93 20.45 3.50
N LEU A 102 -5.14 19.52 2.56
CA LEU A 102 -6.22 19.63 1.56
C LEU A 102 -7.60 19.58 2.22
N ASP A 103 -7.82 18.63 3.15
CA ASP A 103 -9.07 18.49 3.93
C ASP A 103 -9.35 19.74 4.77
N HIS A 104 -8.32 20.36 5.37
CA HIS A 104 -8.48 21.61 6.13
C HIS A 104 -8.95 22.79 5.27
N LEU A 105 -8.68 22.74 3.96
CA LEU A 105 -9.03 23.79 3.00
C LEU A 105 -10.33 23.52 2.24
N GLU A 106 -10.94 22.35 2.40
CA GLU A 106 -12.21 21.94 1.77
C GLU A 106 -13.43 22.62 2.42
#